data_AF-A0A9E4LFA9-F1
#
_entry.id   AF-A0A9E4LFA9-F1
#
_cell.length_a   1.000
_cell.length_b   1.000
_cell.length_c   1.000
_cell.angle_alpha   90.00
_cell.angle_beta   90.00
_cell.angle_gamma   90.00
#
_symmetry.space_group_name_H-M   'P 1'
#
loop_
_entity.id
_entity.type
_entity.pdbx_description
1 polymer ?
#
loop_
_entity_poly.entity_id
_entity_poly.type
_entity_poly.pdbx_seq_one_letter_code
_entity_poly.pdbx_strand_id
1 'polypeptide(L)' 'MSTKDWLITQLVMLVPIVNLVMLFVWGFGDTANPNKANWAKASLIFMVIGVGLYIVFFVLFFGTLAATLAAPGRFR' A
#
# COMPACT_ATOMS: atom_id res chain seq x y z
N MET A 1 -2.08 -10.68 22.24
CA MET A 1 -1.21 -9.53 21.97
C MET A 1 -1.68 -8.36 22.82
N SER A 2 -0.75 -7.68 23.49
CA SER A 2 -0.99 -6.49 24.30
C SER A 2 -0.76 -5.20 23.49
N THR A 3 -1.13 -4.04 24.05
CA THR A 3 -0.86 -2.71 23.46
C THR A 3 0.64 -2.49 23.20
N LYS A 4 1.50 -2.97 24.10
CA LYS A 4 2.96 -2.87 23.94
C LYS A 4 3.44 -3.63 22.70
N ASP A 5 2.88 -4.82 22.43
CA ASP A 5 3.25 -5.63 21.27
C ASP A 5 2.85 -4.93 19.96
N TRP A 6 1.70 -4.26 19.96
CA TRP A 6 1.25 -3.46 18.83
C TRP A 6 2.13 -2.24 18.61
N LEU A 7 2.53 -1.54 19.68
CA LEU A 7 3.45 -0.42 19.58
C LEU A 7 4.77 -0.83 18.92
N ILE A 8 5.37 -1.95 19.35
CA ILE A 8 6.59 -2.49 18.74
C ILE A 8 6.35 -2.87 17.27
N THR A 9 5.20 -3.50 16.99
CA THR A 9 4.84 -3.87 15.61
C THR A 9 4.78 -2.62 14.71
N GLN A 10 4.16 -1.54 15.17
CA GLN A 10 4.07 -0.28 14.41
C GLN A 10 5.44 0.40 14.25
N LEU A 11 6.33 0.33 15.25
CA LEU A 11 7.70 0.85 15.12
C LEU A 11 8.48 0.15 14.01
N VAL A 12 8.34 -1.17 13.86
CA VAL A 12 8.94 -1.93 12.75
C VAL A 12 8.40 -1.47 11.40
N MET A 13 7.12 -1.10 11.33
CA MET A 13 6.49 -0.63 10.08
C MET A 13 7.02 0.71 9.58
N LEU A 14 7.68 1.51 10.43
CA LEU A 14 8.24 2.80 10.02
C LEU A 14 9.45 2.65 9.08
N VAL A 15 10.12 1.51 9.09
CA VAL A 15 11.25 1.24 8.19
C VAL A 15 10.70 0.61 6.90
N PRO A 16 10.75 1.28 5.73
CA PRO A 16 9.95 0.87 4.56
C PRO A 16 10.24 -0.54 4.04
N ILE A 17 11.52 -0.91 3.92
CA ILE A 17 11.91 -2.22 3.39
C ILE A 17 11.60 -3.32 4.40
N VAL A 18 11.92 -3.08 5.68
CA VAL A 18 11.65 -4.04 6.75
C VAL A 18 10.15 -4.25 6.93
N ASN A 19 9.34 -3.19 6.82
CA ASN A 19 7.88 -3.27 6.85
C ASN A 19 7.37 -4.30 5.84
N LEU A 20 7.72 -4.12 4.56
CA LEU A 20 7.32 -5.02 3.49
C LEU A 20 7.73 -6.47 3.80
N VAL A 21 9.00 -6.72 4.13
CA VAL A 21 9.48 -8.07 4.44
C VAL A 21 8.74 -8.68 5.63
N MET A 22 8.57 -7.91 6.71
CA MET A 22 7.93 -8.39 7.93
C MET A 22 6.44 -8.70 7.75
N LEU A 23 5.74 -8.01 6.84
CA LEU A 23 4.37 -8.37 6.47
C LEU A 23 4.30 -9.77 5.84
N PHE A 24 5.26 -10.16 5.00
CA PHE A 24 5.32 -11.53 4.47
C PHE A 24 5.71 -12.55 5.54
N VAL A 25 6.72 -12.23 6.37
CA VAL A 25 7.18 -13.11 7.45
C VAL A 25 6.05 -13.39 8.45
N TRP A 26 5.30 -12.37 8.86
CA TRP A 26 4.17 -12.56 9.78
C TRP A 26 2.93 -13.13 9.10
N GLY A 27 2.67 -12.76 7.85
CA GLY A 27 1.48 -13.20 7.12
C GLY A 27 1.54 -14.66 6.70
N PHE A 28 2.73 -15.19 6.40
CA PHE A 28 2.90 -16.53 5.83
C PHE A 28 3.80 -17.46 6.64
N GLY A 29 4.36 -16.98 7.77
CA GLY A 29 5.15 -17.80 8.67
C GLY A 29 4.30 -18.49 9.75
N ASP A 30 4.75 -19.66 10.21
CA ASP A 30 4.02 -20.50 11.17
C ASP A 30 4.21 -20.08 12.64
N THR A 31 5.15 -19.16 12.91
CA THR A 31 5.56 -18.78 14.27
C THR A 31 4.87 -17.51 14.78
N ALA A 32 4.14 -16.81 13.91
CA ALA A 32 3.52 -15.53 14.25
C ALA A 32 2.22 -15.72 15.06
N ASN A 33 1.93 -14.77 15.97
CA ASN A 33 0.65 -14.74 16.64
C ASN A 33 -0.50 -14.64 15.61
N PRO A 34 -1.59 -15.42 15.74
CA PRO A 34 -2.67 -15.44 14.75
C PRO A 34 -3.27 -14.07 14.43
N ASN A 35 -3.42 -13.20 15.43
CA ASN A 35 -3.96 -11.85 15.21
C ASN A 35 -3.00 -10.98 14.39
N LYS A 36 -1.68 -11.12 14.61
CA LYS A 36 -0.65 -10.41 13.83
C LYS A 36 -0.58 -10.95 12.40
N ALA A 37 -0.65 -12.27 12.24
CA ALA A 37 -0.63 -12.91 10.93
C ALA A 37 -1.83 -12.48 10.07
N ASN A 38 -3.03 -12.48 10.65
CA ASN A 38 -4.25 -12.04 9.95
C ASN A 38 -4.19 -10.54 9.60
N TRP A 39 -3.69 -9.71 10.51
CA TRP A 39 -3.46 -8.30 10.22
C TRP A 39 -2.45 -8.10 9.08
N ALA A 40 -1.34 -8.84 9.07
CA ALA A 40 -0.34 -8.75 8.01
C ALA A 40 -0.90 -9.13 6.63
N LYS A 41 -1.70 -10.22 6.55
CA LYS A 41 -2.43 -10.60 5.33
C LYS A 41 -3.38 -9.50 4.86
N ALA A 42 -4.16 -8.91 5.78
CA ALA A 42 -5.07 -7.80 5.45
C ALA A 42 -4.30 -6.58 4.93
N SER A 43 -3.18 -6.21 5.57
CA SER A 43 -2.32 -5.11 5.13
C SER A 43 -1.76 -5.33 3.72
N LEU A 44 -1.35 -6.56 3.38
CA LEU A 44 -0.90 -6.90 2.03
C LEU A 44 -2.04 -6.77 0.99
N ILE A 45 -3.25 -7.20 1.33
CA ILE A 45 -4.42 -7.04 0.47
C ILE A 45 -4.71 -5.55 0.24
N PHE A 46 -4.73 -4.74 1.30
CA PHE A 46 -4.91 -3.29 1.19
C PHE A 46 -3.81 -2.61 0.39
N MET A 47 -2.57 -3.08 0.48
CA MET A 47 -1.46 -2.58 -0.34
C MET A 47 -1.72 -2.82 -1.83
N VAL A 48 -2.13 -4.03 -2.21
CA VAL A 48 -2.47 -4.35 -3.61
C VAL A 48 -3.65 -3.51 -4.10
N ILE A 49 -4.70 -3.37 -3.29
CA ILE A 49 -5.85 -2.50 -3.61
C ILE A 49 -5.39 -1.05 -3.79
N GLY A 50 -4.56 -0.54 -2.87
CA GLY A 50 -4.03 0.82 -2.92
C GLY A 50 -3.20 1.09 -4.17
N VAL A 51 -2.35 0.14 -4.58
CA VAL A 51 -1.60 0.21 -5.84
C VAL A 51 -2.54 0.23 -7.05
N GLY A 52 -3.57 -0.62 -7.07
CA GLY A 52 -4.56 -0.63 -8.14
C GLY A 52 -5.31 0.70 -8.27
N LEU A 53 -5.77 1.25 -7.15
CA LEU A 53 -6.42 2.56 -7.11
C LEU A 53 -5.47 3.68 -7.54
N TYR A 54 -4.22 3.66 -7.08
CA TYR A 54 -3.20 4.63 -7.49
C TYR A 54 -3.02 4.65 -9.01
N ILE A 55 -2.92 3.47 -9.64
CA ILE A 55 -2.80 3.36 -11.10
C ILE A 55 -4.03 3.96 -11.80
N VAL A 56 -5.23 3.63 -11.34
CA VAL A 56 -6.48 4.18 -11.90
C VAL A 56 -6.48 5.71 -11.83
N PHE A 57 -6.20 6.28 -10.65
CA PHE A 57 -6.16 7.74 -10.49
C PHE A 57 -5.05 8.38 -11.30
N PHE A 58 -3.87 7.76 -11.38
CA PHE A 58 -2.75 8.26 -12.17
C PHE A 58 -3.11 8.34 -13.66
N VAL A 59 -3.70 7.28 -14.22
CA VAL A 59 -4.11 7.24 -15.64
C VAL A 59 -5.21 8.27 -15.91
N LEU A 60 -6.21 8.36 -15.03
CA LEU A 60 -7.29 9.33 -15.20
C LEU A 60 -6.76 10.78 -15.14
N PHE A 61 -5.90 11.09 -14.17
CA PHE A 61 -5.36 12.44 -14.00
C PHE A 61 -4.40 12.83 -15.13
N PHE A 62 -3.37 12.03 -15.39
CA PHE A 62 -2.38 12.36 -16.43
C PHE A 62 -2.91 12.17 -17.84
N GLY A 63 -3.82 11.22 -18.06
CA GLY A 63 -4.47 11.02 -19.35
C GLY A 63 -5.34 12.22 -19.74
N THR A 64 -6.15 12.72 -18.80
CA THR A 64 -6.98 13.92 -19.04
C THR A 64 -6.14 15.19 -19.16
N LEU A 65 -5.10 15.34 -18.33
CA LEU A 65 -4.15 16.45 -18.46
C LEU A 65 -3.45 16.45 -19.82
N ALA A 66 -2.93 15.31 -20.26
CA ALA A 66 -2.29 15.20 -21.58
C ALA A 66 -3.26 15.52 -22.72
N ALA A 67 -4.51 15.05 -22.65
CA ALA A 67 -5.53 15.33 -23.66
C ALA A 67 -5.88 16.82 -23.75
N THR A 68 -5.97 17.52 -22.61
CA THR A 68 -6.26 18.97 -22.60
C THR A 68 -5.09 19.81 -23.09
N LEU A 69 -3.85 19.39 -22.82
CA LEU A 69 -2.64 20.06 -23.30
C LEU A 69 -2.33 19.76 -24.78
N ALA A 70 -2.75 18.61 -25.30
CA ALA A 70 -2.55 18.21 -26.68
C ALA A 70 -3.61 18.77 -27.65
N ALA A 71 -4.67 19.41 -27.17
CA ALA A 71 -5.70 20.01 -28.00
C ALA A 71 -5.09 21.15 -28.86
N PRO A 72 -4.96 20.98 -30.19
CA PRO A 72 -4.35 21.99 -31.03
C PRO A 72 -5.33 23.14 -31.25
N GLY A 73 -4.94 24.37 -30.85
CA GLY A 73 -5.50 25.59 -31.42
C GLY A 73 -6.86 26.05 -30.89
N ARG A 74 -6.99 26.35 -29.58
CA ARG A 74 -8.16 27.08 -29.06
C ARG A 74 -8.08 28.61 -29.22
N PHE A 75 -7.12 29.13 -29.96
CA PHE A 75 -6.95 30.55 -30.28
C PHE A 75 -6.77 30.73 -31.79
N ARG A 76 -7.86 30.61 -32.54
CA ARG A 76 -8.01 31.20 -33.87
C ARG A 76 -9.33 31.96 -33.91
#